data_AF-A0A929IQP3-F1
#
_entry.id   AF-A0A929IQP3-F1
#
_cell.length_a   1.000
_cell.length_b   1.000
_cell.length_c   1.000
_cell.angle_alpha   90.00
_cell.angle_beta   90.00
_cell.angle_gamma   90.00
#
_symmetry.space_group_name_H-M   'P 1'
#
loop_
_entity.id
_entity.type
_entity.pdbx_description
1 polymer ?
#
loop_
_entity_poly.entity_id
_entity_poly.type
_entity_poly.pdbx_seq_one_letter_code
_entity_poly.pdbx_strand_id
1 'polypeptide(L)'
;MQTALVSLLHDIDEARSRSVIDRLLAQDCHPALRGVLQSIRRYDDRNFRTHEIRGVRVLVAREIDESEGVPFHMERWLANVPRGDLAGIVRLYVVLRPPVQDVAGYYMPVLSTITVYWKVSLVGSKALARLARISVEKTLYHEIGHHVHRHTFGRQPEQEKEADRYAYARLRVSRPFLTAAVRAIRLVVRPKANRR
;
A
#
# COMPACT_ATOMS: atom_id res chain seq x y z
N MET A 1 -24.15 -2.06 0.43
CA MET A 1 -24.00 -3.49 0.82
C MET A 1 -23.55 -4.37 -0.36
N GLN A 2 -24.14 -4.25 -1.55
CA GLN A 2 -23.75 -5.04 -2.74
C GLN A 2 -22.30 -4.82 -3.20
N THR A 3 -21.77 -3.60 -3.12
CA THR A 3 -20.38 -3.28 -3.52
C THR A 3 -19.32 -3.94 -2.65
N ALA A 4 -19.53 -3.98 -1.33
CA ALA A 4 -18.62 -4.67 -0.40
C ALA A 4 -18.59 -6.19 -0.67
N LEU A 5 -19.74 -6.77 -1.00
CA LEU A 5 -19.87 -8.19 -1.35
C LEU A 5 -19.16 -8.52 -2.68
N VAL A 6 -19.23 -7.62 -3.66
CA VAL A 6 -18.55 -7.80 -4.95
C VAL A 6 -17.03 -7.60 -4.82
N SER A 7 -16.56 -6.67 -3.99
CA SER A 7 -15.12 -6.57 -3.65
C SER A 7 -14.62 -7.82 -2.94
N LEU A 8 -15.39 -8.35 -1.98
CA LEU A 8 -15.09 -9.63 -1.32
C LEU A 8 -15.07 -10.80 -2.30
N LEU A 9 -16.05 -10.88 -3.20
CA LEU A 9 -16.10 -11.90 -4.23
C LEU A 9 -14.93 -11.78 -5.20
N HIS A 10 -14.51 -10.57 -5.57
CA HIS A 10 -13.36 -10.31 -6.42
C HIS A 10 -12.06 -10.85 -5.81
N ASP A 11 -11.89 -10.62 -4.51
CA ASP A 11 -10.70 -11.08 -3.82
C ASP A 11 -10.72 -12.60 -3.54
N ILE A 12 -11.89 -13.25 -3.47
CA ILE A 12 -12.01 -14.71 -3.29
C ILE A 12 -11.93 -15.45 -4.64
N ASP A 13 -12.72 -15.05 -5.63
CA ASP A 13 -12.87 -15.69 -6.93
C ASP A 13 -13.11 -14.61 -8.01
N GLU A 14 -12.00 -14.17 -8.60
CA GLU A 14 -11.98 -13.07 -9.55
C GLU A 14 -12.79 -13.36 -10.81
N ALA A 15 -12.76 -14.61 -11.31
CA ALA A 15 -13.48 -15.01 -12.51
C ALA A 15 -15.00 -14.94 -12.28
N ARG A 16 -15.45 -15.42 -11.12
CA ARG A 16 -16.86 -15.38 -10.73
C ARG A 16 -17.32 -13.96 -10.40
N SER A 17 -16.47 -13.16 -9.76
CA SER A 17 -16.69 -11.73 -9.53
C SER A 17 -16.96 -11.01 -10.83
N ARG A 18 -16.14 -11.25 -11.85
CA ARG A 18 -16.30 -10.62 -13.16
C ARG A 18 -17.63 -10.96 -13.82
N SER A 19 -18.03 -12.24 -13.79
CA SER A 19 -19.36 -12.66 -14.27
C SER A 19 -20.50 -11.95 -13.53
N VAL A 20 -20.34 -11.70 -12.23
CA VAL A 20 -21.34 -10.95 -11.43
C VAL A 20 -21.31 -9.46 -11.78
N ILE A 21 -20.13 -8.85 -11.90
CA ILE A 21 -19.96 -7.44 -12.28
C ILE A 21 -20.55 -7.19 -13.67
N ASP A 22 -20.25 -8.04 -14.66
CA ASP A 22 -20.75 -7.89 -16.03
C ASP A 22 -22.27 -8.00 -16.08
N ARG A 23 -22.88 -8.91 -15.29
CA ARG A 23 -24.33 -8.99 -15.14
C ARG A 23 -24.93 -7.74 -14.49
N LEU A 24 -24.30 -7.21 -13.44
CA LEU A 24 -24.77 -6.01 -12.75
C LEU A 24 -24.62 -4.75 -13.62
N LEU A 25 -23.57 -4.67 -14.44
CA LEU A 25 -23.33 -3.56 -15.36
C LEU A 25 -24.25 -3.60 -16.59
N ALA A 26 -24.71 -4.79 -16.98
CA ALA A 26 -25.69 -4.97 -18.06
C ALA A 26 -27.12 -4.55 -17.64
N GLN A 27 -27.39 -4.45 -16.34
CA GLN A 27 -28.62 -3.89 -15.80
C GLN A 27 -28.54 -2.36 -15.73
N ASP A 28 -29.68 -1.68 -15.64
CA ASP A 28 -29.72 -0.23 -15.45
C ASP A 28 -29.23 0.15 -14.04
N CYS A 29 -27.91 0.26 -13.94
CA CYS A 29 -27.17 0.47 -12.72
C CYS A 29 -26.92 1.96 -12.51
N HIS A 30 -27.28 2.47 -11.33
CA HIS A 30 -27.01 3.84 -10.91
C HIS A 30 -25.53 4.23 -11.18
N PRO A 31 -25.23 5.44 -11.71
CA PRO A 31 -23.88 5.84 -12.12
C PRO A 31 -22.80 5.67 -11.03
N ALA A 32 -23.14 5.94 -9.78
CA ALA A 32 -22.23 5.74 -8.65
C ALA A 32 -21.85 4.27 -8.44
N LEU A 33 -22.82 3.35 -8.56
CA LEU A 33 -22.57 1.91 -8.45
C LEU A 33 -21.76 1.41 -9.65
N ARG A 34 -22.05 1.93 -10.85
CA ARG A 34 -21.31 1.63 -12.08
C ARG A 34 -19.83 1.98 -11.93
N GLY A 35 -19.52 3.16 -11.37
CA GLY A 35 -18.14 3.58 -11.10
C GLY A 35 -17.42 2.63 -10.13
N VAL A 36 -18.11 2.14 -9.09
CA VAL A 36 -17.53 1.17 -8.14
C VAL A 36 -17.30 -0.19 -8.80
N LEU A 37 -18.28 -0.72 -9.53
CA LEU A 37 -18.16 -2.00 -10.23
C LEU A 37 -17.06 -1.98 -11.30
N GLN A 38 -16.95 -0.89 -12.05
CA GLN A 38 -15.86 -0.67 -13.00
C GLN A 38 -14.49 -0.56 -12.31
N SER A 39 -14.43 0.08 -11.14
CA SER A 39 -13.22 0.12 -10.33
C SER A 39 -12.78 -1.29 -9.91
N ILE A 40 -13.70 -2.11 -9.40
CA ILE A 40 -13.41 -3.51 -9.01
C ILE A 40 -12.95 -4.32 -10.23
N ARG A 41 -13.62 -4.18 -11.37
CA ARG A 41 -13.24 -4.85 -12.63
C ARG A 41 -11.85 -4.46 -13.13
N ARG A 42 -11.32 -3.27 -12.78
CA ARG A 42 -9.94 -2.88 -13.13
C ARG A 42 -8.90 -3.67 -12.34
N TYR A 43 -9.25 -4.30 -11.21
CA TYR A 43 -8.34 -5.13 -10.42
C TYR A 43 -8.24 -6.58 -10.94
N ASP A 44 -8.34 -6.78 -12.25
CA ASP A 44 -8.18 -8.07 -12.93
C ASP A 44 -6.72 -8.55 -12.87
N ASP A 45 -6.45 -9.82 -12.56
CA ASP A 45 -5.11 -10.44 -12.58
C ASP A 45 -4.35 -10.17 -13.89
N ARG A 46 -5.05 -10.04 -15.02
CA ARG A 46 -4.47 -9.67 -16.33
C ARG A 46 -3.85 -8.28 -16.33
N ASN A 47 -4.34 -7.37 -15.50
CA ASN A 47 -3.79 -6.02 -15.36
C ASN A 47 -2.55 -5.97 -14.48
N PHE A 48 -2.14 -7.09 -13.90
CA PHE A 48 -0.97 -7.18 -13.04
C PHE A 48 0.09 -8.13 -13.60
N ARG A 49 1.34 -7.82 -13.24
CA ARG A 49 2.44 -8.78 -13.20
C ARG A 49 2.53 -9.31 -11.79
N THR A 50 2.56 -10.63 -11.64
CA THR A 50 2.61 -11.29 -10.33
C THR A 50 4.06 -11.66 -10.02
N HIS A 51 4.48 -11.36 -8.79
CA HIS A 51 5.77 -11.74 -8.23
C HIS A 51 5.53 -12.39 -6.86
N GLU A 52 6.21 -13.49 -6.57
CA GLU A 52 6.20 -14.08 -5.24
C GLU A 52 7.44 -13.61 -4.47
N ILE A 53 7.22 -12.86 -3.40
CA ILE A 53 8.30 -12.24 -2.63
C ILE A 53 8.12 -12.63 -1.16
N ARG A 54 9.02 -13.49 -0.67
CA ARG A 54 9.01 -13.98 0.72
C ARG A 54 7.67 -14.59 1.16
N GLY A 55 6.99 -15.29 0.26
CA GLY A 55 5.68 -15.93 0.51
C GLY A 55 4.48 -14.98 0.41
N VAL A 56 4.69 -13.72 -0.01
CA VAL A 56 3.61 -12.77 -0.30
C VAL A 56 3.46 -12.63 -1.82
N ARG A 57 2.21 -12.74 -2.31
CA ARG A 57 1.89 -12.47 -3.72
C ARG A 57 1.84 -10.97 -3.95
N VAL A 58 2.84 -10.44 -4.64
CA VAL A 58 2.95 -9.02 -5.03
C VAL A 58 2.44 -8.84 -6.45
N LEU A 59 1.37 -8.08 -6.62
CA LEU A 59 0.72 -7.79 -7.90
C LEU A 59 1.05 -6.36 -8.32
N VAL A 60 1.90 -6.20 -9.33
CA VAL A 60 2.34 -4.90 -9.84
C VAL A 60 1.53 -4.55 -11.08
N ALA A 61 0.83 -3.43 -11.06
CA ALA A 61 0.01 -3.00 -12.19
C ALA A 61 0.87 -2.86 -13.46
N ARG A 62 0.36 -3.36 -14.59
CA ARG A 62 1.05 -3.34 -15.88
C ARG A 62 1.28 -1.93 -16.42
N GLU A 63 0.47 -0.97 -15.99
CA GLU A 63 0.63 0.46 -16.30
C GLU A 63 1.88 1.09 -15.66
N ILE A 64 2.47 0.46 -14.63
CA ILE A 64 3.73 0.92 -14.05
C ILE A 64 4.87 0.45 -14.97
N ASP A 65 5.77 1.33 -15.36
CA ASP A 65 6.91 0.96 -16.20
C ASP A 65 7.84 -0.05 -15.48
N GLU A 66 8.35 -1.07 -16.16
CA GLU A 66 9.28 -2.05 -15.58
C GLU A 66 10.59 -1.43 -15.11
N SER A 67 11.03 -0.37 -15.78
CA SER A 67 12.23 0.40 -15.42
C SER A 67 12.12 1.08 -14.06
N GLU A 68 10.91 1.21 -13.49
CA GLU A 68 10.71 1.66 -12.11
C GLU A 68 11.25 0.67 -11.07
N GLY A 69 11.54 -0.58 -11.46
CA GLY A 69 12.18 -1.56 -10.60
C GLY A 69 11.35 -1.94 -9.37
N VAL A 70 10.02 -1.92 -9.49
CA VAL A 70 9.10 -2.21 -8.38
C VAL A 70 9.45 -3.53 -7.68
N PRO A 71 9.64 -4.67 -8.39
CA PRO A 71 9.93 -5.94 -7.71
C PRO A 71 11.20 -5.89 -6.87
N PHE A 72 12.27 -5.26 -7.39
CA PHE A 72 13.53 -5.07 -6.68
C PHE A 72 13.34 -4.24 -5.40
N HIS A 73 12.55 -3.16 -5.48
CA HIS A 73 12.23 -2.34 -4.32
C HIS A 73 11.41 -3.11 -3.28
N MET A 74 10.38 -3.82 -3.73
CA MET A 74 9.51 -4.63 -2.86
C MET A 74 10.29 -5.74 -2.15
N GLU A 75 11.16 -6.45 -2.86
CA GLU A 75 12.03 -7.48 -2.28
C GLU A 75 12.91 -6.88 -1.17
N ARG A 76 13.58 -5.76 -1.47
CA ARG A 76 14.43 -5.08 -0.49
C ARG A 76 13.64 -4.57 0.71
N TRP A 77 12.46 -4.00 0.51
CA TRP A 77 11.64 -3.46 1.61
C TRP A 77 11.09 -4.59 2.47
N LEU A 78 10.50 -5.61 1.85
CA LEU A 78 9.95 -6.76 2.56
C LEU A 78 11.04 -7.56 3.27
N ALA A 79 12.30 -7.55 2.83
CA ALA A 79 13.42 -8.15 3.56
C ALA A 79 13.63 -7.53 4.96
N ASN A 80 13.23 -6.28 5.20
CA ASN A 80 13.32 -5.60 6.50
C ASN A 80 12.13 -5.89 7.44
N VAL A 81 11.16 -6.68 6.96
CA VAL A 81 9.98 -7.08 7.70
C VAL A 81 10.19 -8.49 8.28
N PRO A 82 9.93 -8.73 9.57
CA PRO A 82 9.96 -10.08 10.14
C PRO A 82 9.05 -11.04 9.37
N ARG A 83 9.45 -12.30 9.19
CA ARG A 83 8.63 -13.29 8.44
C ARG A 83 7.24 -13.48 9.06
N GLY A 84 7.16 -13.48 10.40
CA GLY A 84 5.89 -13.59 11.12
C GLY A 84 4.93 -12.45 10.83
N ASP A 85 5.46 -11.24 10.58
CA ASP A 85 4.66 -10.05 10.31
C ASP A 85 4.09 -10.02 8.87
N LEU A 86 4.60 -10.90 8.00
CA LEU A 86 4.07 -11.13 6.65
C LEU A 86 3.05 -12.27 6.60
N ALA A 87 2.96 -13.07 7.66
CA ALA A 87 2.14 -14.27 7.69
C ALA A 87 0.65 -13.89 7.67
N GLY A 88 -0.08 -14.38 6.66
CA GLY A 88 -1.50 -14.08 6.48
C GLY A 88 -1.78 -12.91 5.53
N ILE A 89 -0.77 -12.17 5.07
CA ILE A 89 -0.93 -11.23 3.96
C ILE A 89 -1.11 -12.03 2.68
N VAL A 90 -2.32 -12.02 2.12
CA VAL A 90 -2.66 -12.84 0.94
C VAL A 90 -2.16 -12.19 -0.34
N ARG A 91 -2.35 -10.86 -0.47
CA ARG A 91 -1.99 -10.09 -1.66
C ARG A 91 -1.48 -8.71 -1.30
N LEU A 92 -0.51 -8.24 -2.08
CA LEU A 92 0.00 -6.88 -2.03
C LEU A 92 -0.09 -6.27 -3.42
N TYR A 93 -1.00 -5.31 -3.60
CA TYR A 93 -1.17 -4.59 -4.86
C TYR A 93 -0.28 -3.35 -4.90
N VAL A 94 0.42 -3.17 -6.02
CA VAL A 94 1.16 -1.94 -6.33
C VAL A 94 0.52 -1.33 -7.57
N VAL A 95 -0.13 -0.17 -7.40
CA VAL A 95 -0.92 0.50 -8.45
C VAL A 95 -0.52 1.97 -8.57
N LEU A 96 -0.80 2.62 -9.69
CA LEU A 96 -0.67 4.09 -9.75
C LEU A 96 -1.79 4.73 -8.93
N ARG A 97 -1.49 5.89 -8.34
CA ARG A 97 -2.49 6.64 -7.56
C ARG A 97 -3.61 7.12 -8.50
N PRO A 98 -4.88 6.77 -8.28
CA PRO A 98 -5.96 7.37 -9.05
C PRO A 98 -6.07 8.87 -8.73
N PRO A 99 -6.38 9.72 -9.72
CA PRO A 99 -6.41 11.18 -9.56
C PRO A 99 -7.46 11.69 -8.55
N VAL A 100 -8.39 10.84 -8.11
CA VAL A 100 -9.57 11.23 -7.31
C VAL A 100 -9.45 10.88 -5.82
N GLN A 101 -8.36 10.23 -5.36
CA GLN A 101 -8.25 9.77 -3.98
C GLN A 101 -7.06 10.35 -3.19
N ASP A 102 -7.37 10.85 -1.99
CA ASP A 102 -6.39 11.50 -1.10
C ASP A 102 -5.58 10.58 -0.16
N VAL A 103 -5.64 9.27 -0.40
CA VAL A 103 -4.96 8.24 0.40
C VAL A 103 -3.65 7.75 -0.25
N ALA A 104 -2.66 7.40 0.58
CA ALA A 104 -1.33 6.95 0.13
C ALA A 104 -1.19 5.42 0.01
N GLY A 105 -2.10 4.68 0.65
CA GLY A 105 -2.25 3.23 0.60
C GLY A 105 -3.59 2.87 1.25
N TYR A 106 -3.93 1.58 1.26
CA TYR A 106 -5.11 1.07 1.95
C TYR A 106 -4.95 -0.40 2.31
N TYR A 107 -5.23 -0.75 3.56
CA TYR A 107 -5.37 -2.11 4.07
C TYR A 107 -6.84 -2.52 4.15
N MET A 108 -7.16 -3.72 3.65
CA MET A 108 -8.50 -4.32 3.76
C MET A 108 -8.46 -5.48 4.76
N PRO A 109 -8.87 -5.27 6.03
CA PRO A 109 -8.71 -6.26 7.10
C PRO A 109 -9.40 -7.59 6.83
N VAL A 110 -10.54 -7.56 6.14
CA VAL A 110 -11.35 -8.76 5.87
C VAL A 110 -10.62 -9.77 4.98
N LEU A 111 -9.68 -9.31 4.17
CA LEU A 111 -8.99 -10.12 3.16
C LEU A 111 -7.47 -10.13 3.35
N SER A 112 -6.96 -9.41 4.35
CA SER A 112 -5.53 -9.24 4.60
C SER A 112 -4.77 -8.79 3.34
N THR A 113 -5.39 -7.88 2.59
CA THR A 113 -4.86 -7.31 1.36
C THR A 113 -4.27 -5.93 1.64
N ILE A 114 -3.08 -5.66 1.11
CA ILE A 114 -2.42 -4.36 1.19
C ILE A 114 -2.35 -3.73 -0.20
N THR A 115 -2.74 -2.46 -0.32
CA THR A 115 -2.55 -1.68 -1.54
C THR A 115 -1.59 -0.53 -1.29
N VAL A 116 -0.56 -0.43 -2.14
CA VAL A 116 0.46 0.62 -2.10
C VAL A 116 0.41 1.43 -3.41
N TYR A 117 0.34 2.75 -3.30
CA TYR A 117 0.38 3.63 -4.47
C TYR A 117 1.82 3.95 -4.89
N TRP A 118 2.19 3.59 -6.12
CA TRP A 118 3.46 3.95 -6.72
C TRP A 118 3.39 5.38 -7.29
N LYS A 119 4.10 6.33 -6.66
CA LYS A 119 4.06 7.76 -7.01
C LYS A 119 5.37 8.29 -7.60
N VAL A 120 6.30 7.40 -7.94
CA VAL A 120 7.69 7.76 -8.29
C VAL A 120 7.81 8.29 -9.71
N SER A 121 7.08 7.68 -10.66
CA SER A 121 7.06 8.05 -12.08
C SER A 121 6.46 9.43 -12.37
N LEU A 122 5.75 10.02 -11.40
CA LEU A 122 5.11 11.34 -11.51
C LEU A 122 6.08 12.50 -11.22
N VAL A 123 7.35 12.21 -10.96
CA VAL A 123 8.30 13.17 -10.41
C VAL A 123 9.46 13.36 -11.40
N GLY A 124 9.56 14.55 -12.00
CA GLY A 124 10.59 14.86 -13.01
C GLY A 124 12.04 14.95 -12.50
N SER A 125 12.26 14.94 -11.18
CA SER A 125 13.60 15.03 -10.57
C SER A 125 14.02 13.73 -9.90
N LYS A 126 15.24 13.25 -10.19
CA LYS A 126 15.83 12.05 -9.57
C LYS A 126 15.91 12.14 -8.04
N ALA A 127 16.15 13.33 -7.49
CA ALA A 127 16.22 13.54 -6.04
C ALA A 127 14.84 13.42 -5.39
N LEU A 128 13.84 14.07 -5.97
CA LEU A 128 12.46 13.99 -5.51
C LEU A 128 11.89 12.57 -5.69
N ALA A 129 12.26 11.86 -6.76
CA ALA A 129 11.89 10.46 -6.96
C ALA A 129 12.43 9.54 -5.84
N ARG A 130 13.66 9.80 -5.35
CA ARG A 130 14.20 9.07 -4.18
C ARG A 130 13.41 9.34 -2.91
N LEU A 131 12.99 10.58 -2.67
CA LEU A 131 12.13 10.93 -1.53
C LEU A 131 10.74 10.31 -1.65
N ALA A 132 10.16 10.34 -2.85
CA ALA A 132 8.90 9.67 -3.15
C ALA A 132 8.98 8.17 -2.85
N ARG A 133 10.07 7.49 -3.22
CA ARG A 133 10.30 6.07 -2.87
C ARG A 133 10.34 5.83 -1.36
N ILE A 134 10.97 6.71 -0.58
CA ILE A 134 10.99 6.60 0.88
C ILE A 134 9.58 6.76 1.45
N SER A 135 8.78 7.67 0.88
CA SER A 135 7.38 7.84 1.26
C SER A 135 6.55 6.58 0.98
N VAL A 136 6.71 5.98 -0.20
CA VAL A 136 6.06 4.71 -0.57
C VAL A 136 6.49 3.58 0.37
N GLU A 137 7.78 3.48 0.68
CA GLU A 137 8.31 2.51 1.65
C GLU A 137 7.70 2.69 3.04
N LYS A 138 7.58 3.95 3.51
CA LYS A 138 6.91 4.25 4.79
C LYS A 138 5.48 3.73 4.78
N THR A 139 4.72 4.06 3.73
CA THR A 139 3.32 3.65 3.59
C THR A 139 3.19 2.13 3.60
N LEU A 140 4.04 1.42 2.86
CA LEU A 140 4.06 -0.05 2.89
C LEU A 140 4.19 -0.58 4.33
N TYR A 141 5.18 -0.09 5.09
CA TYR A 141 5.32 -0.55 6.47
C TYR A 141 4.15 -0.14 7.36
N HIS A 142 3.52 1.01 7.12
CA HIS A 142 2.33 1.46 7.85
C HIS A 142 1.14 0.50 7.62
N GLU A 143 0.87 0.12 6.37
CA GLU A 143 -0.18 -0.86 6.06
C GLU A 143 0.13 -2.26 6.64
N ILE A 144 1.40 -2.69 6.63
CA ILE A 144 1.81 -3.91 7.33
C ILE A 144 1.60 -3.76 8.85
N GLY A 145 1.81 -2.58 9.42
CA GLY A 145 1.49 -2.29 10.82
C GLY A 145 0.01 -2.52 11.12
N HIS A 146 -0.89 -2.05 10.26
CA HIS A 146 -2.33 -2.35 10.38
C HIS A 146 -2.61 -3.86 10.36
N HIS A 147 -1.90 -4.60 9.51
CA HIS A 147 -2.02 -6.06 9.46
C HIS A 147 -1.54 -6.73 10.75
N VAL A 148 -0.33 -6.41 11.22
CA VAL A 148 0.29 -6.97 12.42
C VAL A 148 -0.58 -6.77 13.66
N HIS A 149 -1.12 -5.57 13.81
CA HIS A 149 -1.99 -5.22 14.94
C HIS A 149 -3.46 -5.62 14.74
N ARG A 150 -3.80 -6.27 13.62
CA ARG A 150 -5.16 -6.70 13.25
C ARG A 150 -6.19 -5.56 13.39
N HIS A 151 -5.79 -4.37 12.94
CA HIS A 151 -6.62 -3.19 12.99
C HIS A 151 -7.92 -3.39 12.20
N THR A 152 -9.01 -2.86 12.74
CA THR A 152 -10.32 -2.87 12.11
C THR A 152 -10.44 -1.75 11.08
N PHE A 153 -11.44 -1.82 10.22
CA PHE A 153 -11.72 -0.73 9.28
C PHE A 153 -12.06 0.58 10.03
N GLY A 154 -11.55 1.72 9.52
CA GLY A 154 -11.76 3.05 10.09
C GLY A 154 -10.46 3.80 10.37
N ARG A 155 -10.56 5.06 10.81
CA ARG A 155 -9.41 5.91 11.20
C ARG A 155 -9.43 6.19 12.68
N GLN A 156 -9.21 5.15 13.50
CA GLN A 156 -9.08 5.34 14.94
C GLN A 156 -7.69 5.91 15.25
N PRO A 157 -7.57 7.05 15.96
CA PRO A 157 -6.28 7.70 16.17
C PRO A 157 -5.21 6.81 16.80
N GLU A 158 -5.59 5.89 17.68
CA GLU A 158 -4.64 4.96 18.31
C GLU A 158 -4.14 3.88 17.34
N GLN A 159 -5.00 3.38 16.45
CA GLN A 159 -4.60 2.43 15.40
C GLN A 159 -3.61 3.08 14.42
N GLU A 160 -3.88 4.32 14.02
CA GLU A 160 -2.98 5.10 13.16
C GLU A 160 -1.61 5.31 13.82
N LYS A 161 -1.58 5.64 15.13
CA LYS A 161 -0.34 5.77 15.90
C LYS A 161 0.43 4.45 15.99
N GLU A 162 -0.26 3.32 16.16
CA GLU A 162 0.37 2.00 16.18
C GLU A 162 1.00 1.63 14.85
N ALA A 163 0.26 1.80 13.75
CA ALA A 163 0.74 1.58 12.40
C ALA A 163 1.94 2.49 12.07
N ASP A 164 1.88 3.77 12.46
CA ASP A 164 3.00 4.70 12.30
C ASP A 164 4.22 4.29 13.14
N ARG A 165 4.03 3.89 14.41
CA ARG A 165 5.13 3.41 15.27
C ARG A 165 5.83 2.22 14.64
N TYR A 166 5.06 1.27 14.11
CA TYR A 166 5.59 0.12 13.39
C TYR A 166 6.37 0.57 12.13
N ALA A 167 5.80 1.45 11.32
CA ALA A 167 6.44 1.97 10.11
C ALA A 167 7.79 2.66 10.40
N TYR A 168 7.83 3.52 11.43
CA TYR A 168 9.06 4.19 11.86
C TYR A 168 10.09 3.21 12.44
N ALA A 169 9.67 2.13 13.11
CA ALA A 169 10.57 1.08 13.54
C ALA A 169 11.23 0.37 12.35
N ARG A 170 10.45 0.00 11.32
CA ARG A 170 10.96 -0.65 10.11
C ARG A 170 11.85 0.27 9.28
N LEU A 171 11.46 1.54 9.09
CA LEU A 171 12.28 2.54 8.39
C LEU A 171 13.64 2.78 9.05
N ARG A 172 13.71 2.77 10.38
CA ARG A 172 15.00 2.91 11.09
C ARG A 172 15.97 1.79 10.76
N VAL A 173 15.45 0.57 10.58
CA VAL A 173 16.23 -0.60 10.19
C VAL A 173 16.64 -0.51 8.72
N SER A 174 15.70 -0.19 7.83
CA SER A 174 15.98 -0.16 6.38
C SER A 174 16.82 1.04 5.93
N ARG A 175 16.81 2.15 6.70
CA ARG A 175 17.46 3.42 6.39
C ARG A 175 18.26 3.98 7.60
N PRO A 176 19.36 3.34 8.01
CA PRO A 176 20.15 3.80 9.16
C PRO A 176 20.73 5.22 8.97
N PHE A 177 21.14 5.57 7.75
CA PHE A 177 21.65 6.91 7.41
C PHE A 177 20.60 8.01 7.65
N LEU A 178 19.34 7.81 7.25
CA LEU A 178 18.29 8.81 7.47
C LEU A 178 18.03 9.03 8.96
N THR A 179 18.11 7.95 9.75
CA THR A 179 17.97 8.03 11.21
C THR A 179 19.11 8.85 11.84
N ALA A 180 20.35 8.65 11.37
CA ALA A 180 21.49 9.44 11.81
C ALA A 180 21.34 10.92 11.41
N ALA A 181 20.91 11.22 10.18
CA ALA A 181 20.67 12.58 9.71
C ALA A 181 19.60 13.31 10.54
N VAL A 182 18.46 12.65 10.83
CA VAL A 182 17.41 13.22 11.70
C VAL A 182 17.93 13.49 13.11
N ARG A 183 18.75 12.60 13.67
CA ARG A 183 19.38 12.83 14.99
C ARG A 183 20.32 14.03 14.96
N ALA A 184 21.15 14.16 13.93
CA ALA A 184 22.05 15.29 13.76
C ALA A 184 21.28 16.62 13.64
N ILE A 185 20.23 16.66 12.81
CA ILE A 185 19.35 17.83 12.68
C ILE A 185 18.71 18.18 14.02
N ARG A 186 18.21 17.20 14.78
CA ARG A 186 17.64 17.46 16.12
C ARG A 186 18.65 18.01 17.12
N LEU A 187 19.93 17.67 17.01
CA LEU A 187 20.99 18.24 17.85
C LEU A 187 21.28 19.70 17.49
N VAL A 188 21.17 20.05 16.21
CA VAL A 188 21.36 21.42 15.70
C VAL A 188 20.13 22.31 15.96
N VAL A 189 18.93 21.74 15.84
CA VAL A 189 17.65 22.45 15.97
C VAL A 189 17.11 22.41 17.40
N ARG A 190 17.76 21.68 18.33
CA ARG A 190 17.39 21.69 19.75
C ARG A 190 17.42 23.15 20.24
N PRO A 191 16.27 23.74 20.62
CA PRO A 191 16.27 25.10 21.13
C PRO A 191 17.20 25.15 22.34
N LYS A 192 17.97 26.25 22.47
CA LYS A 192 18.71 26.60 23.70
C LYS A 192 17.71 26.86 24.84
N ALA A 193 17.03 25.84 25.32
CA ALA A 193 16.22 25.86 26.52
C ALA A 193 16.73 24.72 27.40
N ASN A 194 17.18 25.06 28.61
CA ASN A 194 17.88 24.21 29.59
C ASN A 194 19.40 24.03 29.42
N ARG A 195 20.11 25.15 29.35
CA ARG A 195 21.39 25.27 30.08
C ARG A 195 21.22 26.35 31.15
N ARG A 196 20.73 25.94 32.33
CA ARG A 196 20.95 26.59 33.61
C ARG A 196 21.31 25.49 34.59
#